data_AF-A0A936W2G2-F1
#
_entry.id   AF-A0A936W2G2-F1
#
_cell.length_a   1.000
_cell.length_b   1.000
_cell.length_c   1.000
_cell.angle_alpha   90.00
_cell.angle_beta   90.00
_cell.angle_gamma   90.00
#
_symmetry.space_group_name_H-M   'P 1'
#
loop_
_entity.id
_entity.type
_entity.pdbx_description
1 polymer ?
#
loop_
_entity_poly.entity_id
_entity_poly.type
_entity_poly.pdbx_seq_one_letter_code
_entity_poly.pdbx_strand_id
1 'polypeptide(L)'
;MKSIRKNIQTLVVVSMITFISIQILPAQNLTPVKMEDKWGFADDAGKVIIDAQYLEVEKFTDEITGVKIALAKWILIDKTGKQVTDQTYSRIYGFQNGLAIVNPIVQNDFSDHYAFIDNTGKQVSETYQYVGSFSEGMAMVRKNNKFGYIDATMKLVIPANYDNADDFSEGVAAVNMGGTGATYPWTIDGGKWGYISKTGDLVIPYQYDWCSKFTDGVATAELKKKRFKINMAGEKIQ
;
A
#
# COMPACT_ATOMS: atom_id res chain seq x y z
N MET A 1 -66.87 -16.16 52.92
CA MET A 1 -65.52 -16.45 52.35
C MET A 1 -65.68 -16.98 50.93
N LYS A 2 -65.44 -16.13 49.91
CA LYS A 2 -65.52 -16.49 48.49
C LYS A 2 -64.15 -17.00 48.03
N SER A 3 -64.08 -18.23 47.52
CA SER A 3 -62.88 -18.81 46.91
C SER A 3 -62.95 -18.64 45.38
N ILE A 4 -62.04 -17.84 44.81
CA ILE A 4 -61.91 -17.59 43.38
C ILE A 4 -60.97 -18.67 42.80
N ARG A 5 -61.49 -19.53 41.91
CA ARG A 5 -60.66 -20.43 41.08
C ARG A 5 -60.21 -19.66 39.83
N LYS A 6 -58.90 -19.47 39.65
CA LYS A 6 -58.30 -18.95 38.41
C LYS A 6 -58.12 -20.12 37.43
N ASN A 7 -58.80 -20.08 36.29
CA ASN A 7 -58.48 -20.89 35.12
C ASN A 7 -57.22 -20.30 34.46
N ILE A 8 -56.16 -21.10 34.36
CA ILE A 8 -54.97 -20.78 33.57
C ILE A 8 -55.10 -21.55 32.26
N GLN A 9 -55.43 -20.86 31.18
CA GLN A 9 -55.25 -21.38 29.82
C GLN A 9 -53.75 -21.23 29.48
N THR A 10 -53.06 -22.35 29.34
CA THR A 10 -51.68 -22.37 28.85
C THR A 10 -51.69 -22.14 27.33
N LEU A 11 -51.23 -20.97 26.90
CA LEU A 11 -50.98 -20.62 25.51
C LEU A 11 -49.66 -21.27 25.07
N VAL A 12 -49.72 -22.24 24.15
CA VAL A 12 -48.51 -22.80 23.52
C VAL A 12 -48.20 -21.97 22.28
N VAL A 13 -47.17 -21.13 22.36
CA VAL A 13 -46.65 -20.40 21.19
C VAL A 13 -45.62 -21.30 20.51
N VAL A 14 -45.99 -21.92 19.38
CA VAL A 14 -45.05 -22.64 18.52
C VAL A 14 -44.35 -21.61 17.64
N SER A 15 -43.11 -21.27 17.98
CA SER A 15 -42.27 -20.41 17.15
C SER A 15 -41.64 -21.25 16.04
N MET A 16 -42.08 -21.03 14.79
CA MET A 16 -41.42 -21.56 13.59
C MET A 16 -40.11 -20.79 13.38
N ILE A 17 -38.99 -21.38 13.77
CA ILE A 17 -37.67 -20.92 13.35
C ILE A 17 -37.43 -21.48 11.94
N THR A 18 -37.56 -20.64 10.92
CA THR A 18 -37.12 -20.98 9.57
C THR A 18 -35.60 -20.96 9.52
N PHE A 19 -35.00 -22.13 9.32
CA PHE A 19 -33.57 -22.24 9.02
C PHE A 19 -33.34 -21.70 7.59
N ILE A 20 -32.90 -20.45 7.48
CA ILE A 20 -32.28 -19.97 6.24
C ILE A 20 -30.91 -20.63 6.17
N SER A 21 -30.79 -21.67 5.35
CA SER A 21 -29.49 -22.22 4.99
C SER A 21 -28.76 -21.15 4.17
N ILE A 22 -27.80 -20.46 4.79
CA ILE A 22 -26.88 -19.58 4.08
C ILE A 22 -26.01 -20.49 3.21
N GLN A 23 -26.36 -20.62 1.93
CA GLN A 23 -25.43 -21.15 0.95
C GLN A 23 -24.32 -20.11 0.80
N ILE A 24 -23.12 -20.46 1.25
CA ILE A 24 -21.92 -19.70 0.93
C ILE A 24 -21.66 -19.93 -0.55
N LEU A 25 -22.14 -19.02 -1.40
CA LEU A 25 -21.78 -19.01 -2.81
C LEU A 25 -20.26 -18.79 -2.89
N PRO A 26 -19.54 -19.48 -3.79
CA PRO A 26 -18.15 -19.15 -4.05
C PRO A 26 -18.06 -17.66 -4.41
N ALA A 27 -17.00 -17.00 -3.96
CA ALA A 27 -16.75 -15.61 -4.31
C ALA A 27 -16.87 -15.46 -5.83
N GLN A 28 -17.81 -14.63 -6.29
CA GLN A 28 -18.03 -14.44 -7.72
C GLN A 28 -16.79 -13.76 -8.31
N ASN A 29 -16.11 -14.47 -9.20
CA ASN A 29 -15.02 -13.88 -9.97
C ASN A 29 -15.62 -13.00 -11.06
N LEU A 30 -15.13 -11.77 -11.14
CA LEU A 30 -15.54 -10.79 -12.13
C LEU A 30 -14.38 -10.52 -13.07
N THR A 31 -14.59 -10.79 -14.34
CA THR A 31 -13.60 -10.56 -15.39
C THR A 31 -13.90 -9.24 -16.10
N PRO A 32 -12.90 -8.36 -16.32
CA PRO A 32 -13.07 -7.17 -17.15
C PRO A 32 -13.57 -7.53 -18.55
N VAL A 33 -14.63 -6.87 -18.99
CA VAL A 33 -15.15 -6.98 -20.37
C VAL A 33 -15.18 -5.61 -21.00
N LYS A 34 -14.75 -5.53 -22.27
CA LYS A 34 -14.79 -4.29 -23.05
C LYS A 34 -15.95 -4.33 -24.02
N MET A 35 -16.81 -3.32 -23.97
CA MET A 35 -17.90 -3.11 -24.92
C MET A 35 -17.73 -1.73 -25.54
N GLU A 36 -17.65 -1.70 -26.87
CA GLU A 36 -17.22 -0.50 -27.60
C GLU A 36 -15.87 0.01 -27.03
N ASP A 37 -15.86 1.21 -26.46
CA ASP A 37 -14.68 1.86 -25.88
C ASP A 37 -14.69 1.92 -24.35
N LYS A 38 -15.66 1.28 -23.69
CA LYS A 38 -15.77 1.28 -22.23
C LYS A 38 -15.61 -0.10 -21.62
N TRP A 39 -15.19 -0.12 -20.37
CA TRP A 39 -14.98 -1.33 -19.59
C TRP A 39 -16.10 -1.49 -18.56
N GLY A 40 -16.51 -2.74 -18.40
CA GLY A 40 -17.40 -3.25 -17.36
C GLY A 40 -16.88 -4.58 -16.84
N PHE A 41 -17.74 -5.35 -16.19
CA PHE A 41 -17.37 -6.65 -15.64
C PHE A 41 -18.46 -7.69 -15.87
N ALA A 42 -18.05 -8.91 -16.20
CA ALA A 42 -18.92 -10.06 -16.36
C ALA A 42 -18.51 -11.19 -15.41
N ASP A 43 -19.46 -12.06 -15.08
CA ASP A 43 -19.19 -13.29 -14.37
C ASP A 43 -18.57 -14.37 -15.26
N ASP A 44 -18.24 -15.53 -14.67
CA ASP A 44 -17.62 -16.66 -15.37
C ASP A 44 -18.50 -17.27 -16.47
N ALA A 45 -19.82 -17.03 -16.45
CA ALA A 45 -20.74 -17.44 -17.50
C ALA A 45 -20.82 -16.40 -18.65
N GLY A 46 -20.09 -15.30 -18.54
CA GLY A 46 -20.10 -14.19 -19.49
C GLY A 46 -21.29 -13.24 -19.31
N LYS A 47 -22.08 -13.39 -18.25
CA LYS A 47 -23.17 -12.45 -17.96
C LYS A 47 -22.57 -11.17 -17.40
N VAL A 48 -22.91 -10.05 -18.02
CA VAL A 48 -22.53 -8.71 -17.53
C VAL A 48 -23.17 -8.47 -16.16
N ILE A 49 -22.33 -8.14 -15.18
CA ILE A 49 -22.73 -7.78 -13.81
C ILE A 49 -22.62 -6.28 -13.60
N ILE A 50 -21.57 -5.66 -14.17
CA ILE A 50 -21.34 -4.22 -14.12
C ILE A 50 -21.25 -3.73 -15.55
N ASP A 51 -22.20 -2.88 -15.95
CA ASP A 51 -22.28 -2.37 -17.32
C ASP A 51 -21.01 -1.61 -17.72
N ALA A 52 -20.67 -1.68 -19.01
CA ALA A 52 -19.51 -1.02 -19.55
C ALA A 52 -19.66 0.51 -19.54
N GLN A 53 -19.08 1.16 -18.53
CA GLN A 53 -19.17 2.60 -18.34
C GLN A 53 -17.84 3.27 -17.97
N TYR A 54 -16.80 2.49 -17.64
CA TYR A 54 -15.52 2.99 -17.18
C TYR A 54 -14.50 3.15 -18.33
N LEU A 55 -13.60 4.12 -18.20
CA LEU A 55 -12.55 4.36 -19.19
C LEU A 55 -11.45 3.29 -19.12
N GLU A 56 -11.11 2.88 -17.90
CA GLU A 56 -10.12 1.84 -17.58
C GLU A 56 -10.58 1.14 -16.29
N VAL A 57 -10.19 -0.12 -16.12
CA VAL A 57 -10.50 -0.91 -14.93
C VAL A 57 -9.29 -1.74 -14.50
N GLU A 58 -9.11 -1.89 -13.19
CA GLU A 58 -8.24 -2.90 -12.60
C GLU A 58 -9.02 -4.22 -12.42
N LYS A 59 -8.31 -5.35 -12.40
CA LYS A 59 -8.93 -6.66 -12.15
C LYS A 59 -9.40 -6.75 -10.70
N PHE A 60 -10.53 -7.41 -10.46
CA PHE A 60 -10.88 -7.85 -9.12
C PHE A 60 -9.90 -8.95 -8.68
N THR A 61 -9.02 -8.62 -7.74
CA THR A 61 -8.17 -9.57 -7.01
C THR A 61 -8.63 -9.74 -5.56
N ASP A 62 -9.46 -8.82 -5.08
CA ASP A 62 -10.03 -8.74 -3.74
C ASP A 62 -11.53 -8.36 -3.85
N GLU A 63 -12.15 -7.91 -2.74
CA GLU A 63 -13.57 -7.54 -2.70
C GLU A 63 -13.92 -6.23 -3.42
N ILE A 64 -12.91 -5.38 -3.65
CA ILE A 64 -13.05 -4.09 -4.31
C ILE A 64 -11.98 -3.93 -5.40
N THR A 65 -12.24 -3.05 -6.37
CA THR A 65 -11.27 -2.74 -7.43
C THR A 65 -11.31 -1.25 -7.80
N GLY A 66 -10.23 -0.79 -8.43
CA GLY A 66 -10.13 0.55 -8.98
C GLY A 66 -10.73 0.64 -10.38
N VAL A 67 -11.54 1.66 -10.62
CA VAL A 67 -12.06 1.98 -11.97
C VAL A 67 -11.89 3.46 -12.27
N LYS A 68 -11.57 3.77 -13.52
CA LYS A 68 -11.31 5.14 -13.99
C LYS A 68 -12.56 5.73 -14.62
N ILE A 69 -13.03 6.85 -14.06
CA ILE A 69 -14.26 7.52 -14.48
C ILE A 69 -14.00 8.82 -15.26
N ALA A 70 -12.82 9.41 -15.14
CA ALA A 70 -12.39 10.57 -15.92
C ALA A 70 -10.85 10.63 -16.02
N LEU A 71 -10.32 11.62 -16.74
CA LEU A 71 -8.89 11.87 -16.80
C LEU A 71 -8.31 12.02 -15.39
N ALA A 72 -7.35 11.16 -15.04
CA ALA A 72 -6.73 11.10 -13.72
C ALA A 72 -7.75 11.08 -12.55
N LYS A 73 -8.89 10.40 -12.74
CA LYS A 73 -9.89 10.22 -11.69
C LYS A 73 -10.36 8.78 -11.62
N TRP A 74 -9.93 8.12 -10.56
CA TRP A 74 -10.27 6.76 -10.19
C TRP A 74 -11.17 6.75 -8.95
N ILE A 75 -12.05 5.75 -8.90
CA ILE A 75 -12.88 5.44 -7.74
C ILE A 75 -12.75 3.96 -7.41
N LEU A 76 -13.13 3.59 -6.19
CA LEU A 76 -13.23 2.20 -5.76
C LEU A 76 -14.67 1.73 -5.89
N ILE A 77 -14.86 0.55 -6.49
CA ILE A 77 -16.15 -0.12 -6.57
C ILE A 77 -16.08 -1.53 -5.97
N ASP A 78 -17.18 -2.00 -5.42
CA ASP A 78 -17.36 -3.40 -5.04
C ASP A 78 -17.80 -4.27 -6.22
N LYS A 79 -17.97 -5.58 -5.99
CA LYS A 79 -18.42 -6.55 -7.00
C LYS A 79 -19.85 -6.32 -7.52
N THR A 80 -20.62 -5.41 -6.91
CA THR A 80 -21.94 -4.98 -7.43
C THR A 80 -21.84 -3.76 -8.33
N GLY A 81 -20.65 -3.14 -8.42
CA GLY A 81 -20.42 -1.88 -9.13
C GLY A 81 -20.71 -0.64 -8.29
N LYS A 82 -21.03 -0.81 -7.00
CA LYS A 82 -21.31 0.31 -6.10
C LYS A 82 -20.00 0.94 -5.65
N GLN A 83 -19.96 2.26 -5.66
CA GLN A 83 -18.83 3.03 -5.12
C GLN A 83 -18.71 2.80 -3.60
N VAL A 84 -17.49 2.51 -3.15
CA VAL A 84 -17.18 2.09 -1.77
C VAL A 84 -16.96 3.27 -0.84
N THR A 85 -16.42 4.38 -1.36
CA THR A 85 -16.06 5.58 -0.60
C THR A 85 -16.18 6.82 -1.48
N ASP A 86 -16.48 7.98 -0.90
CA ASP A 86 -16.52 9.27 -1.60
C ASP A 86 -15.12 9.78 -2.00
N GLN A 87 -14.05 9.27 -1.39
CA GLN A 87 -12.68 9.60 -1.75
C GLN A 87 -12.38 9.17 -3.19
N THR A 88 -11.81 10.07 -3.98
CA THR A 88 -11.35 9.79 -5.35
C THR A 88 -9.83 9.87 -5.44
N TYR A 89 -9.27 9.21 -6.45
CA TYR A 89 -7.83 9.00 -6.54
C TYR A 89 -7.33 9.40 -7.92
N SER A 90 -6.16 10.01 -8.00
CA SER A 90 -5.49 10.25 -9.28
C SER A 90 -4.94 8.95 -9.86
N ARG A 91 -4.65 7.99 -8.97
CA ARG A 91 -4.20 6.64 -9.31
C ARG A 91 -4.54 5.65 -8.21
N ILE A 92 -4.89 4.44 -8.62
CA ILE A 92 -4.99 3.25 -7.78
C ILE A 92 -4.07 2.22 -8.41
N TYR A 93 -3.17 1.65 -7.62
CA TYR A 93 -2.35 0.51 -8.02
C TYR A 93 -3.04 -0.73 -7.46
N GLY A 94 -3.49 -1.62 -8.34
CA GLY A 94 -4.40 -2.73 -8.01
C GLY A 94 -4.03 -3.53 -6.76
N PHE A 95 -5.04 -4.17 -6.16
CA PHE A 95 -4.89 -4.84 -4.89
C PHE A 95 -3.97 -6.07 -4.98
N GLN A 96 -3.07 -6.18 -4.02
CA GLN A 96 -2.19 -7.34 -3.81
C GLN A 96 -2.24 -7.72 -2.33
N ASN A 97 -2.63 -8.97 -2.04
CA ASN A 97 -2.76 -9.49 -0.67
C ASN A 97 -3.64 -8.61 0.24
N GLY A 98 -4.77 -8.10 -0.27
CA GLY A 98 -5.70 -7.28 0.49
C GLY A 98 -5.29 -5.82 0.70
N LEU A 99 -4.21 -5.35 0.06
CA LEU A 99 -3.74 -3.96 0.13
C LEU A 99 -3.60 -3.35 -1.27
N ALA A 100 -3.88 -2.06 -1.39
CA ALA A 100 -3.59 -1.27 -2.59
C ALA A 100 -2.84 0.01 -2.23
N ILE A 101 -1.96 0.45 -3.13
CA ILE A 101 -1.38 1.80 -3.08
C ILE A 101 -2.32 2.73 -3.83
N VAL A 102 -2.60 3.90 -3.25
CA VAL A 102 -3.47 4.91 -3.85
C VAL A 102 -2.82 6.29 -3.78
N ASN A 103 -3.14 7.15 -4.74
CA ASN A 103 -2.79 8.57 -4.72
C ASN A 103 -4.10 9.38 -4.62
N PRO A 104 -4.58 9.74 -3.42
CA PRO A 104 -5.82 10.47 -3.21
C PRO A 104 -5.78 11.86 -3.84
N ILE A 105 -6.89 12.27 -4.45
CA ILE A 105 -7.05 13.64 -4.90
C ILE A 105 -7.33 14.51 -3.67
N VAL A 106 -6.47 15.50 -3.46
CA VAL A 106 -6.59 16.50 -2.40
C VAL A 106 -6.92 17.85 -3.04
N GLN A 107 -7.90 18.57 -2.49
CA GLN A 107 -8.33 19.84 -3.06
C GLN A 107 -7.21 20.89 -2.93
N ASN A 108 -6.90 21.56 -4.04
CA ASN A 108 -5.84 22.57 -4.14
C ASN A 108 -4.42 22.05 -3.84
N ASP A 109 -4.20 20.74 -3.89
CA ASP A 109 -2.87 20.14 -3.79
C ASP A 109 -2.65 19.16 -4.95
N PHE A 110 -1.67 19.49 -5.78
CA PHE A 110 -1.32 18.73 -6.97
C PHE A 110 -0.08 17.85 -6.77
N SER A 111 0.44 17.79 -5.55
CA SER A 111 1.55 16.90 -5.22
C SER A 111 1.08 15.46 -5.00
N ASP A 112 2.01 14.52 -5.09
CA ASP A 112 1.72 13.11 -4.86
C ASP A 112 1.51 12.82 -3.37
N HIS A 113 0.46 12.04 -3.08
CA HIS A 113 -0.01 11.71 -1.75
C HIS A 113 -0.22 10.20 -1.59
N TYR A 114 0.81 9.39 -1.84
CA TYR A 114 0.68 7.94 -1.75
C TYR A 114 0.27 7.48 -0.35
N ALA A 115 -0.71 6.57 -0.29
CA ALA A 115 -1.17 5.90 0.92
C ALA A 115 -1.55 4.45 0.61
N PHE A 116 -1.68 3.64 1.65
CA PHE A 116 -2.18 2.27 1.57
C PHE A 116 -3.62 2.18 2.06
N ILE A 117 -4.44 1.42 1.34
CA ILE A 117 -5.81 1.08 1.75
C ILE A 117 -5.95 -0.45 1.85
N ASP A 118 -6.85 -0.89 2.73
CA ASP A 118 -7.26 -2.29 2.82
C ASP A 118 -8.39 -2.63 1.82
N ASN A 119 -8.79 -3.90 1.77
CA ASN A 119 -9.85 -4.43 0.91
C ASN A 119 -11.28 -3.89 1.23
N THR A 120 -11.42 -3.04 2.25
CA THR A 120 -12.66 -2.30 2.53
C THR A 120 -12.60 -0.86 2.01
N GLY A 121 -11.46 -0.45 1.46
CA GLY A 121 -11.19 0.92 1.01
C GLY A 121 -10.77 1.86 2.14
N LYS A 122 -10.50 1.32 3.33
CA LYS A 122 -10.06 2.11 4.49
C LYS A 122 -8.56 2.33 4.41
N GLN A 123 -8.13 3.57 4.61
CA GLN A 123 -6.71 3.91 4.72
C GLN A 123 -6.08 3.29 5.97
N VAL A 124 -4.95 2.60 5.78
CA VAL A 124 -4.21 1.87 6.82
C VAL A 124 -2.78 2.40 7.06
N SER A 125 -2.37 3.43 6.33
CA SER A 125 -1.07 4.10 6.51
C SER A 125 -1.23 5.62 6.70
N GLU A 126 -0.13 6.30 7.02
CA GLU A 126 -0.03 7.75 6.77
C GLU A 126 0.05 8.02 5.26
N THR A 127 0.09 9.30 4.88
CA THR A 127 0.29 9.75 3.51
C THR A 127 1.74 10.16 3.27
N TYR A 128 2.28 9.82 2.10
CA TYR A 128 3.67 10.01 1.72
C TYR A 128 3.80 10.66 0.35
N GLN A 129 4.87 11.42 0.14
CA GLN A 129 5.22 12.00 -1.16
C GLN A 129 5.78 10.95 -2.13
N TYR A 130 6.24 9.82 -1.59
CA TYR A 130 6.75 8.68 -2.35
C TYR A 130 6.70 7.43 -1.48
N VAL A 131 6.43 6.29 -2.12
CA VAL A 131 6.51 4.94 -1.54
C VAL A 131 7.28 4.06 -2.52
N GLY A 132 8.37 3.47 -2.07
CA GLY A 132 9.17 2.50 -2.81
C GLY A 132 8.59 1.09 -2.73
N SER A 133 9.22 0.16 -3.42
CA SER A 133 8.87 -1.26 -3.33
C SER A 133 9.23 -1.82 -1.96
N PHE A 134 8.52 -2.85 -1.51
CA PHE A 134 8.95 -3.63 -0.36
C PHE A 134 10.21 -4.44 -0.69
N SER A 135 11.24 -4.29 0.13
CA SER A 135 12.43 -5.14 0.15
C SER A 135 12.68 -5.62 1.57
N GLU A 136 12.82 -6.93 1.72
CA GLU A 136 13.03 -7.60 3.02
C GLU A 136 12.04 -7.21 4.14
N GLY A 137 10.78 -6.95 3.77
CA GLY A 137 9.70 -6.58 4.68
C GLY A 137 9.58 -5.09 5.01
N MET A 138 10.40 -4.24 4.38
CA MET A 138 10.42 -2.80 4.59
C MET A 138 10.24 -2.07 3.26
N ALA A 139 9.57 -0.92 3.26
CA ALA A 139 9.51 -0.05 2.08
C ALA A 139 10.00 1.35 2.45
N MET A 140 10.83 1.92 1.59
CA MET A 140 11.26 3.31 1.72
C MET A 140 10.07 4.25 1.45
N VAL A 141 9.93 5.28 2.27
CA VAL A 141 8.91 6.32 2.09
C VAL A 141 9.51 7.71 2.19
N ARG A 142 8.89 8.67 1.50
CA ARG A 142 9.26 10.09 1.60
C ARG A 142 8.16 10.88 2.29
N LYS A 143 8.50 11.59 3.37
CA LYS A 143 7.59 12.47 4.11
C LYS A 143 8.34 13.76 4.43
N ASN A 144 7.71 14.91 4.19
CA ASN A 144 8.31 16.23 4.44
C ASN A 144 9.72 16.38 3.80
N ASN A 145 9.87 15.89 2.57
CA ASN A 145 11.09 15.84 1.78
C ASN A 145 12.23 14.98 2.34
N LYS A 146 11.99 14.21 3.40
CA LYS A 146 12.95 13.29 4.01
C LYS A 146 12.52 11.84 3.81
N PHE A 147 13.49 10.93 3.84
CA PHE A 147 13.27 9.50 3.70
C PHE A 147 13.26 8.80 5.05
N GLY A 148 12.36 7.82 5.16
CA GLY A 148 12.22 6.89 6.27
C GLY A 148 11.71 5.54 5.73
N TYR A 149 11.25 4.66 6.62
CA TYR A 149 10.78 3.33 6.22
C TYR A 149 9.53 2.91 6.96
N ILE A 150 8.63 2.29 6.20
CA ILE A 150 7.48 1.57 6.73
C ILE A 150 7.74 0.07 6.73
N ASP A 151 7.06 -0.66 7.61
CA ASP A 151 7.04 -2.13 7.62
C ASP A 151 5.80 -2.71 6.89
N ALA A 152 5.71 -4.04 6.84
CA ALA A 152 4.58 -4.76 6.26
C ALA A 152 3.23 -4.53 6.99
N THR A 153 3.23 -3.89 8.16
CA THR A 153 2.00 -3.45 8.85
C THR A 153 1.57 -2.04 8.43
N MET A 154 2.27 -1.46 7.45
CA MET A 154 2.06 -0.12 6.91
C MET A 154 2.36 1.00 7.92
N LYS A 155 3.15 0.70 8.96
CA LYS A 155 3.54 1.66 9.99
C LYS A 155 4.91 2.22 9.71
N LEU A 156 5.08 3.52 9.94
CA LEU A 156 6.38 4.18 9.93
C LEU A 156 7.22 3.70 11.12
N VAL A 157 8.18 2.83 10.86
CA VAL A 157 9.04 2.22 11.89
C VAL A 157 10.42 2.88 11.95
N ILE A 158 10.88 3.46 10.84
CA ILE A 158 12.07 4.32 10.80
C ILE A 158 11.60 5.71 10.39
N PRO A 159 11.67 6.72 11.28
CA PRO A 159 11.21 8.07 10.98
C PRO A 159 11.89 8.69 9.75
N ALA A 160 11.15 9.54 9.05
CA ALA A 160 11.63 10.23 7.86
C ALA A 160 12.61 11.36 8.21
N ASN A 161 13.89 11.02 8.38
CA ASN A 161 14.95 11.93 8.79
C ASN A 161 16.11 12.04 7.79
N TYR A 162 16.21 11.12 6.83
CA TYR A 162 17.34 11.04 5.90
C TYR A 162 17.12 11.92 4.67
N ASP A 163 18.20 12.48 4.12
CA ASP A 163 18.12 13.28 2.90
C ASP A 163 17.98 12.40 1.65
N ASN A 164 18.52 11.19 1.69
CA ASN A 164 18.30 10.15 0.69
C ASN A 164 18.46 8.77 1.34
N ALA A 165 17.96 7.73 0.66
CA ALA A 165 17.94 6.37 1.16
C ALA A 165 17.84 5.37 -0.01
N ASP A 166 18.36 4.16 0.21
CA ASP A 166 18.17 3.01 -0.67
C ASP A 166 17.26 1.97 -0.02
N ASP A 167 16.78 1.00 -0.81
CA ASP A 167 16.05 -0.16 -0.28
C ASP A 167 16.93 -1.03 0.64
N PHE A 168 16.29 -1.72 1.58
CA PHE A 168 16.98 -2.71 2.42
C PHE A 168 17.54 -3.87 1.58
N SER A 169 18.77 -4.27 1.90
CA SER A 169 19.47 -5.42 1.33
C SER A 169 20.45 -5.98 2.37
N GLU A 170 20.40 -7.28 2.61
CA GLU A 170 21.22 -7.98 3.60
C GLU A 170 21.07 -7.42 5.01
N GLY A 171 19.85 -7.02 5.38
CA GLY A 171 19.54 -6.52 6.72
C GLY A 171 19.91 -5.05 6.98
N VAL A 172 20.52 -4.35 6.02
CA VAL A 172 20.88 -2.94 6.13
C VAL A 172 20.39 -2.12 4.94
N ALA A 173 20.33 -0.79 5.10
CA ALA A 173 20.03 0.13 4.01
C ALA A 173 21.01 1.30 4.00
N ALA A 174 21.45 1.72 2.82
CA ALA A 174 22.30 2.90 2.67
C ALA A 174 21.44 4.16 2.84
N VAL A 175 21.92 5.12 3.64
CA VAL A 175 21.21 6.39 3.90
C VAL A 175 22.18 7.57 3.86
N ASN A 176 21.70 8.70 3.34
CA ASN A 176 22.45 9.95 3.28
C ASN A 176 21.96 10.93 4.35
N MET A 177 22.92 11.61 4.99
CA MET A 177 22.67 12.71 5.91
C MET A 177 23.45 13.97 5.50
N GLY A 178 22.76 15.11 5.48
CA GLY A 178 23.34 16.43 5.20
C GLY A 178 23.48 16.76 3.71
N GLY A 179 22.89 15.97 2.82
CA GLY A 179 22.83 16.28 1.40
C GLY A 179 21.61 17.11 1.02
N THR A 180 21.57 17.59 -0.22
CA THR A 180 20.49 18.45 -0.74
C THR A 180 20.00 17.97 -2.09
N GLY A 181 18.74 18.29 -2.42
CA GLY A 181 18.25 18.12 -3.79
C GLY A 181 17.73 16.75 -4.16
N ALA A 182 17.38 15.88 -3.19
CA ALA A 182 16.70 14.59 -3.44
C ALA A 182 15.27 14.76 -3.97
N THR A 183 15.14 15.43 -5.11
CA THR A 183 13.98 15.53 -5.99
C THR A 183 14.30 14.77 -7.26
N TYR A 184 13.29 14.37 -8.03
CA TYR A 184 13.47 13.61 -9.27
C TYR A 184 14.62 14.18 -10.13
N PRO A 185 15.63 13.38 -10.53
CA PRO A 185 15.69 11.92 -10.57
C PRO A 185 16.30 11.24 -9.31
N TRP A 186 15.96 11.71 -8.10
CA TRP A 186 16.42 11.15 -6.82
C TRP A 186 17.95 11.26 -6.60
N THR A 187 18.55 12.24 -7.25
CA THR A 187 19.96 12.59 -7.05
C THR A 187 20.11 13.43 -5.80
N ILE A 188 21.18 13.19 -5.05
CA ILE A 188 21.52 14.03 -3.90
C ILE A 188 22.89 14.67 -4.12
N ASP A 189 22.99 15.96 -3.81
CA ASP A 189 24.25 16.68 -3.80
C ASP A 189 24.78 16.81 -2.37
N GLY A 190 26.03 16.40 -2.16
CA GLY A 190 26.69 16.42 -0.85
C GLY A 190 26.12 15.42 0.16
N GLY A 191 26.31 15.77 1.44
CA GLY A 191 26.04 14.86 2.55
C GLY A 191 27.06 13.72 2.66
N LYS A 192 26.79 12.82 3.59
CA LYS A 192 27.56 11.60 3.79
C LYS A 192 26.65 10.40 3.90
N TRP A 193 27.06 9.33 3.24
CA TRP A 193 26.39 8.04 3.26
C TRP A 193 26.95 7.15 4.37
N GLY A 194 26.03 6.45 5.02
CA GLY A 194 26.27 5.39 5.98
C GLY A 194 25.23 4.28 5.78
N TYR A 195 25.18 3.31 6.70
CA TYR A 195 24.20 2.23 6.64
C TYR A 195 23.48 2.08 7.96
N ILE A 196 22.17 1.83 7.89
CA ILE A 196 21.31 1.59 9.05
C ILE A 196 20.76 0.16 9.05
N SER A 197 20.48 -0.38 10.22
CA SER A 197 19.76 -1.64 10.41
C SER A 197 18.24 -1.45 10.21
N LYS A 198 17.47 -2.55 10.23
CA LYS A 198 15.99 -2.52 10.20
C LYS A 198 15.35 -1.86 11.42
N THR A 199 16.09 -1.70 12.52
CA THR A 199 15.66 -0.92 13.69
C THR A 199 15.98 0.57 13.55
N GLY A 200 16.72 0.96 12.52
CA GLY A 200 17.17 2.33 12.29
C GLY A 200 18.50 2.68 12.97
N ASP A 201 19.19 1.69 13.55
CA ASP A 201 20.49 1.91 14.20
C ASP A 201 21.59 2.06 13.16
N LEU A 202 22.49 3.03 13.35
CA LEU A 202 23.62 3.25 12.46
C LEU A 202 24.65 2.11 12.60
N VAL A 203 24.77 1.28 11.57
CA VAL A 203 25.71 0.15 11.48
C VAL A 203 27.06 0.61 10.93
N ILE A 204 27.04 1.44 9.89
CA ILE A 204 28.24 2.03 9.29
C ILE A 204 28.09 3.55 9.31
N PRO A 205 29.03 4.29 9.92
CA PRO A 205 28.93 5.74 10.08
C PRO A 205 28.80 6.51 8.76
N TYR A 206 28.23 7.72 8.84
CA TYR A 206 28.14 8.66 7.71
C TYR A 206 29.54 9.20 7.34
N GLN A 207 30.26 8.48 6.48
CA GLN A 207 31.64 8.84 6.12
C GLN A 207 31.91 8.83 4.62
N TYR A 208 31.07 8.15 3.83
CA TYR A 208 31.29 8.01 2.39
C TYR A 208 30.58 9.12 1.60
N ASP A 209 31.15 9.50 0.46
CA ASP A 209 30.51 10.42 -0.48
C ASP A 209 29.34 9.75 -1.20
N TRP A 210 29.39 8.43 -1.36
CA TRP A 210 28.32 7.59 -1.88
C TRP A 210 28.54 6.12 -1.50
N CYS A 211 27.47 5.34 -1.41
CA CYS A 211 27.47 3.92 -1.13
C CYS A 211 26.41 3.21 -1.97
N SER A 212 26.69 2.00 -2.47
CA SER A 212 25.67 1.11 -3.03
C SER A 212 25.01 0.27 -1.94
N LYS A 213 23.86 -0.34 -2.22
CA LYS A 213 23.38 -1.48 -1.43
C LYS A 213 24.42 -2.62 -1.35
N PHE A 214 24.29 -3.45 -0.31
CA PHE A 214 25.07 -4.67 -0.15
C PHE A 214 24.52 -5.81 -1.02
N THR A 215 25.44 -6.56 -1.62
CA THR A 215 25.18 -7.82 -2.33
C THR A 215 26.35 -8.77 -2.08
N ASP A 216 26.06 -9.99 -1.64
CA ASP A 216 27.00 -11.02 -1.22
C ASP A 216 27.99 -10.53 -0.15
N GLY A 217 27.52 -9.75 0.81
CA GLY A 217 28.32 -9.18 1.90
C GLY A 217 29.25 -8.04 1.49
N VAL A 218 29.11 -7.53 0.26
CA VAL A 218 29.96 -6.47 -0.30
C VAL A 218 29.15 -5.30 -0.84
N ALA A 219 29.61 -4.09 -0.57
CA ALA A 219 29.11 -2.88 -1.20
C ALA A 219 30.24 -2.06 -1.85
N THR A 220 29.90 -1.23 -2.83
CA THR A 220 30.81 -0.21 -3.35
C THR A 220 30.62 1.07 -2.54
N ALA A 221 31.71 1.62 -2.03
CA ALA A 221 31.74 2.93 -1.39
C ALA A 221 32.62 3.89 -2.19
N GLU A 222 32.28 5.17 -2.16
CA GLU A 222 33.06 6.26 -2.73
C GLU A 222 33.57 7.18 -1.62
N LEU A 223 34.86 7.50 -1.64
CA LEU A 223 35.45 8.50 -0.76
C LEU A 223 36.50 9.31 -1.53
N LYS A 224 36.38 10.64 -1.49
CA LYS A 224 37.24 11.59 -2.21
C LYS A 224 37.36 11.21 -3.69
N LYS A 225 36.22 10.94 -4.34
CA LYS A 225 36.09 10.55 -5.76
C LYS A 225 36.79 9.22 -6.13
N LYS A 226 37.09 8.37 -5.14
CA LYS A 226 37.65 7.03 -5.39
C LYS A 226 36.68 5.98 -4.88
N ARG A 227 36.38 5.01 -5.75
CA ARG A 227 35.52 3.86 -5.42
C ARG A 227 36.35 2.67 -4.95
N PHE A 228 35.84 1.96 -3.95
CA PHE A 228 36.41 0.73 -3.41
C PHE A 228 35.30 -0.13 -2.82
N LYS A 229 35.60 -1.41 -2.58
CA LYS A 229 34.67 -2.33 -1.94
C LYS A 229 34.79 -2.23 -0.42
N ILE A 230 33.68 -2.41 0.28
CA ILE A 230 33.60 -2.52 1.74
C ILE A 230 32.85 -3.80 2.14
N ASN A 231 33.20 -4.36 3.29
CA ASN A 231 32.42 -5.43 3.94
C ASN A 231 31.28 -4.84 4.81
N MET A 232 30.47 -5.71 5.42
CA MET A 232 29.34 -5.34 6.29
C MET A 232 29.74 -4.57 7.57
N ALA A 233 31.03 -4.51 7.91
CA ALA A 233 31.56 -3.67 9.00
C ALA A 233 32.01 -2.27 8.50
N GLY A 234 31.91 -1.99 7.19
CA GLY A 234 32.40 -0.76 6.57
C GLY A 234 33.90 -0.75 6.31
N GLU A 235 34.58 -1.88 6.47
CA GLU A 235 36.02 -1.97 6.26
C GLU A 235 36.32 -2.17 4.77
N LYS A 236 37.30 -1.42 4.25
CA LYS A 236 37.74 -1.56 2.87
C LYS A 236 38.32 -2.97 2.64
N ILE A 237 37.85 -3.65 1.60
CA ILE A 237 38.35 -4.96 1.17
C ILE A 237 39.08 -4.84 -0.18
N GLN A 238 39.99 -5.80 -0.43
CA GLN A 238 40.89 -5.81 -1.58
C GLN A 238 40.20 -6.22 -2.88
#